data_AF-A0A7S2IEW1-F1
#
_entry.id   AF-A0A7S2IEW1-F1
#
_cell.length_a   1.000
_cell.length_b   1.000
_cell.length_c   1.000
_cell.angle_alpha   90.00
_cell.angle_beta   90.00
_cell.angle_gamma   90.00
#
_symmetry.space_group_name_H-M   'P 1'
#
loop_
_entity.id
_entity.type
_entity.pdbx_description
1 polymer ?
#
loop_
_entity_poly.entity_id
_entity_poly.type
_entity_poly.pdbx_seq_one_letter_code
_entity_poly.pdbx_strand_id
1 'polypeptide(L)'
;GMQAGCSGEPVKQVKAKLNVADTFIFDSGKVLFPDYVKDGSFKAKLRTTLMTLNAYSAESMFWRHRDNDYIAMTHNNMNVDNAYWWRDTDGNLEIGVFDWGNMGSRSLGFKLWWWLYCGDHETLTANIDGYLQCFVDIYREFGGPPLDAGELKIQFMITAMEQMQALCNAVPQIFRMCPKKEWATIADRYDPRIGENIHGKSTLRLYLHVMSSIMRIMNEWKGAEALQTFVKDFTAQVPTLTKGQSVIWGDEGPPAGMLWTP
;
A
#
# COMPACT_ATOMS: atom_id res chain seq x y z
N GLY A 1 22.55 2.94 -10.16
CA GLY A 1 23.09 4.09 -9.41
C GLY A 1 21.93 5.00 -9.08
N MET A 2 21.79 5.42 -7.82
CA MET A 2 20.75 6.37 -7.40
C MET A 2 20.92 7.69 -8.16
N GLN A 3 19.83 8.27 -8.65
CA GLN A 3 19.84 9.55 -9.33
C GLN A 3 19.90 10.66 -8.27
N ALA A 4 20.72 11.70 -8.46
CA ALA A 4 20.79 12.80 -7.51
C ALA A 4 19.39 13.39 -7.27
N GLY A 5 18.92 13.37 -6.02
CA GLY A 5 17.64 13.93 -5.60
C GLY A 5 16.45 12.97 -5.54
N CYS A 6 16.52 11.74 -6.08
CA CYS A 6 15.47 10.72 -5.96
C CYS A 6 16.05 9.45 -5.33
N SER A 7 15.41 8.93 -4.28
CA SER A 7 15.87 7.72 -3.59
C SER A 7 15.26 6.42 -4.12
N GLY A 8 14.21 6.51 -4.95
CA GLY A 8 13.59 5.37 -5.61
C GLY A 8 14.17 5.07 -6.99
N GLU A 9 13.33 4.48 -7.85
CA GLU A 9 13.72 4.11 -9.20
C GLU A 9 13.87 5.35 -10.13
N PRO A 10 14.63 5.23 -11.23
CA PRO A 10 14.70 6.30 -12.22
C PRO A 10 13.32 6.69 -12.74
N VAL A 11 13.02 7.99 -12.80
CA VAL A 11 11.72 8.57 -13.18
C VAL A 11 11.16 7.94 -14.47
N LYS A 12 12.02 7.75 -15.49
CA LYS A 12 11.62 7.14 -16.77
C LYS A 12 11.08 5.71 -16.61
N GLN A 13 11.67 4.92 -15.72
CA GLN A 13 11.23 3.54 -15.45
C GLN A 13 9.86 3.54 -14.76
N VAL A 14 9.70 4.38 -13.74
CA VAL A 14 8.42 4.50 -13.01
C VAL A 14 7.31 4.99 -13.93
N LYS A 15 7.56 6.00 -14.76
CA LYS A 15 6.60 6.48 -15.76
C LYS A 15 6.15 5.37 -16.70
N ALA A 16 7.09 4.55 -17.21
CA ALA A 16 6.74 3.43 -18.08
C ALA A 16 5.81 2.42 -17.37
N LYS A 17 6.11 2.08 -16.11
CA LYS A 17 5.29 1.20 -15.27
C LYS A 17 3.90 1.78 -15.01
N LEU A 18 3.83 3.06 -14.66
CA LEU A 18 2.56 3.77 -14.44
C LEU A 18 1.73 3.88 -15.71
N ASN A 19 2.32 4.04 -16.89
CA ASN A 19 1.55 4.09 -18.14
C ASN A 19 0.84 2.75 -18.45
N VAL A 20 1.51 1.63 -18.14
CA VAL A 20 0.89 0.29 -18.26
C VAL A 20 -0.22 0.12 -17.23
N ALA A 21 0.03 0.52 -15.98
CA ALA A 21 -0.98 0.49 -14.93
C ALA A 21 -2.17 1.40 -15.23
N ASP A 22 -1.94 2.57 -15.80
CA ASP A 22 -2.99 3.52 -16.18
C ASP A 22 -3.95 2.91 -17.20
N THR A 23 -3.41 2.23 -18.21
CA THR A 23 -4.20 1.51 -19.23
C THR A 23 -5.03 0.39 -18.61
N PHE A 24 -4.50 -0.24 -17.56
CA PHE A 24 -5.24 -1.25 -16.84
C PHE A 24 -6.35 -0.64 -15.97
N ILE A 25 -5.99 0.24 -15.05
CA ILE A 25 -6.89 0.79 -14.02
C ILE A 25 -8.00 1.66 -14.64
N PHE A 26 -7.66 2.54 -15.58
CA PHE A 26 -8.57 3.59 -16.06
C PHE A 26 -9.30 3.24 -17.36
N ASP A 27 -8.89 2.18 -18.05
CA ASP A 27 -9.48 1.78 -19.33
C ASP A 27 -10.04 0.36 -19.25
N SER A 28 -9.17 -0.65 -19.26
CA SER A 28 -9.60 -2.06 -19.40
C SER A 28 -10.22 -2.68 -18.14
N GLY A 29 -9.72 -2.37 -16.95
CA GLY A 29 -10.12 -2.96 -15.66
C GLY A 29 -10.97 -2.04 -14.77
N LYS A 30 -11.40 -0.88 -15.27
CA LYS A 30 -12.07 0.18 -14.50
C LYS A 30 -13.32 -0.25 -13.71
N VAL A 31 -13.99 -1.32 -14.14
CA VAL A 31 -15.19 -1.87 -13.48
C VAL A 31 -14.88 -2.50 -12.12
N LEU A 32 -13.61 -2.84 -11.86
CA LEU A 32 -13.16 -3.51 -10.65
C LEU A 32 -12.70 -2.55 -9.55
N PHE A 33 -12.65 -1.27 -9.88
CA PHE A 33 -12.11 -0.23 -9.02
C PHE A 33 -13.20 0.80 -8.70
N PRO A 34 -13.01 1.60 -7.63
CA PRO A 34 -14.02 2.56 -7.20
C PRO A 34 -14.39 3.56 -8.30
N ASP A 35 -15.63 4.04 -8.30
CA ASP A 35 -16.17 4.85 -9.40
C ASP A 35 -15.36 6.12 -9.74
N TYR A 36 -14.64 6.69 -8.78
CA TYR A 36 -13.78 7.84 -9.03
C TYR A 36 -12.60 7.53 -9.95
N VAL A 37 -12.28 6.26 -10.27
CA VAL A 37 -11.33 5.94 -11.37
C VAL A 37 -11.88 6.33 -12.75
N LYS A 38 -13.19 6.55 -12.87
CA LYS A 38 -13.78 7.05 -14.13
C LYS A 38 -13.56 8.56 -14.30
N ASP A 39 -13.14 9.25 -13.24
CA ASP A 39 -12.76 10.66 -13.24
C ASP A 39 -11.26 10.83 -13.53
N GLY A 40 -10.95 11.67 -14.52
CA GLY A 40 -9.56 12.02 -14.86
C GLY A 40 -8.80 12.69 -13.72
N SER A 41 -9.49 13.34 -12.77
CA SER A 41 -8.87 13.98 -11.60
C SER A 41 -8.19 12.95 -10.68
N PHE A 42 -8.80 11.77 -10.51
CA PHE A 42 -8.24 10.71 -9.67
C PHE A 42 -7.00 10.08 -10.31
N LYS A 43 -6.98 9.96 -11.64
CA LYS A 43 -5.77 9.53 -12.37
C LYS A 43 -4.58 10.42 -12.06
N ALA A 44 -4.79 11.74 -12.06
CA ALA A 44 -3.76 12.68 -11.66
C ALA A 44 -3.35 12.45 -10.20
N LYS A 45 -4.30 12.40 -9.26
CA LYS A 45 -4.01 12.12 -7.83
C LYS A 45 -3.18 10.86 -7.63
N LEU A 46 -3.56 9.74 -8.24
CA LEU A 46 -2.84 8.47 -8.16
C LEU A 46 -1.39 8.62 -8.67
N ARG A 47 -1.21 9.21 -9.85
CA ARG A 47 0.13 9.43 -10.42
C ARG A 47 0.99 10.33 -9.54
N THR A 48 0.45 11.43 -9.02
CA THR A 48 1.20 12.31 -8.11
C THR A 48 1.65 11.57 -6.87
N THR A 49 0.74 10.82 -6.24
CA THR A 49 1.05 10.05 -5.02
C THR A 49 2.15 9.02 -5.28
N LEU A 50 2.03 8.22 -6.33
CA LEU A 50 3.00 7.16 -6.62
C LEU A 50 4.36 7.71 -7.05
N MET A 51 4.41 8.82 -7.80
CA MET A 51 5.67 9.47 -8.15
C MET A 51 6.32 10.14 -6.93
N THR A 52 5.52 10.72 -6.03
CA THR A 52 6.00 11.27 -4.75
C THR A 52 6.60 10.16 -3.89
N LEU A 53 5.91 9.03 -3.73
CA LEU A 53 6.46 7.88 -2.99
C LEU A 53 7.78 7.39 -3.58
N ASN A 54 7.91 7.36 -4.92
CA ASN A 54 9.15 6.95 -5.55
C ASN A 54 10.28 7.93 -5.26
N ALA A 55 10.01 9.24 -5.31
CA ALA A 55 10.99 10.26 -4.97
C ALA A 55 11.54 10.10 -3.55
N TYR A 56 10.68 9.68 -2.61
CA TYR A 56 10.97 9.59 -1.17
C TYR A 56 11.03 8.15 -0.63
N SER A 57 11.37 7.16 -1.47
CA SER A 57 11.29 5.74 -1.09
C SER A 57 12.23 5.36 0.07
N ALA A 58 13.46 5.85 0.11
CA ALA A 58 14.38 5.56 1.21
C ALA A 58 14.00 6.36 2.47
N GLU A 59 13.53 7.59 2.29
CA GLU A 59 13.11 8.50 3.34
C GLU A 59 11.86 7.98 4.06
N SER A 60 10.86 7.48 3.32
CA SER A 60 9.66 6.86 3.89
C SER A 60 10.00 5.57 4.65
N MET A 61 10.95 4.77 4.13
CA MET A 61 11.45 3.58 4.81
C MET A 61 12.19 3.97 6.10
N PHE A 62 13.12 4.92 6.04
CA PHE A 62 13.84 5.43 7.20
C PHE A 62 12.87 6.00 8.24
N TRP A 63 11.93 6.85 7.83
CA TRP A 63 10.99 7.50 8.72
C TRP A 63 10.16 6.48 9.52
N ARG A 64 9.67 5.41 8.89
CA ARG A 64 8.97 4.32 9.59
C ARG A 64 9.86 3.54 10.58
N HIS A 65 11.18 3.54 10.37
CA HIS A 65 12.14 2.79 11.19
C HIS A 65 13.00 3.67 12.11
N ARG A 66 12.69 4.97 12.21
CA ARG A 66 13.51 5.94 12.95
C ARG A 66 13.39 5.79 14.47
N ASP A 67 12.24 5.29 14.92
CA ASP A 67 11.93 5.11 16.33
C ASP A 67 12.02 3.62 16.68
N ASN A 68 12.93 3.30 17.60
CA ASN A 68 13.18 1.93 18.02
C ASN A 68 11.97 1.31 18.74
N ASP A 69 11.10 2.13 19.35
CA ASP A 69 9.91 1.62 20.04
C ASP A 69 8.94 0.97 19.05
N TYR A 70 8.94 1.44 17.80
CA TYR A 70 8.14 0.91 16.70
C TYR A 70 8.78 -0.27 15.97
N ILE A 71 9.97 -0.73 16.40
CA ILE A 71 10.67 -1.86 15.79
C ILE A 71 10.53 -3.10 16.66
N ALA A 72 9.97 -4.17 16.09
CA ALA A 72 9.90 -5.47 16.74
C ALA A 72 10.35 -6.59 15.80
N MET A 73 10.75 -7.72 16.37
CA MET A 73 10.86 -8.96 15.61
C MET A 73 9.45 -9.42 15.24
N THR A 74 9.18 -9.50 13.94
CA THR A 74 7.82 -9.70 13.44
C THR A 74 7.74 -10.87 12.47
N HIS A 75 6.58 -11.51 12.45
CA HIS A 75 6.20 -12.44 11.40
C HIS A 75 6.04 -11.70 10.07
N ASN A 76 6.49 -12.30 8.96
CA ASN A 76 6.50 -11.60 7.68
C ASN A 76 5.19 -11.66 6.91
N ASN A 77 4.36 -12.67 7.18
CA ASN A 77 3.13 -12.92 6.45
C ASN A 77 2.02 -13.37 7.42
N MET A 78 1.73 -12.59 8.46
CA MET A 78 0.74 -12.97 9.51
C MET A 78 -0.70 -12.68 9.05
N ASN A 79 -1.04 -13.19 7.87
CA ASN A 79 -2.42 -13.22 7.40
C ASN A 79 -3.20 -14.32 8.14
N VAL A 80 -4.53 -14.25 8.06
CA VAL A 80 -5.44 -15.25 8.68
C VAL A 80 -5.20 -16.68 8.18
N ASP A 81 -4.67 -16.87 6.98
CA ASP A 81 -4.33 -18.20 6.44
C ASP A 81 -3.01 -18.78 7.00
N ASN A 82 -2.23 -17.99 7.75
CA ASN A 82 -1.00 -18.39 8.43
C ASN A 82 -1.18 -18.53 9.95
N ALA A 83 -2.42 -18.58 10.42
CA ALA A 83 -2.77 -18.80 11.82
C ALA A 83 -3.80 -19.93 11.94
N TYR A 84 -3.80 -20.57 13.12
CA TYR A 84 -4.83 -21.53 13.51
C TYR A 84 -5.28 -21.20 14.93
N TRP A 85 -6.54 -21.48 15.21
CA TRP A 85 -7.20 -21.12 16.46
C TRP A 85 -7.82 -22.35 17.09
N TRP A 86 -7.77 -22.40 18.41
CA TRP A 86 -8.50 -23.40 19.20
C TRP A 86 -9.03 -22.73 20.46
N ARG A 87 -9.89 -23.45 21.19
CA ARG A 87 -10.21 -23.06 22.56
C ARG A 87 -9.47 -23.98 23.52
N ASP A 88 -8.85 -23.40 24.55
CA ASP A 88 -8.26 -24.16 25.63
C ASP A 88 -9.33 -24.87 26.48
N THR A 89 -8.90 -25.52 27.57
CA THR A 89 -9.82 -26.22 28.50
C THR A 89 -10.78 -25.29 29.23
N ASP A 90 -10.46 -24.00 29.34
CA ASP A 90 -11.27 -22.99 30.04
C ASP A 90 -12.17 -22.20 29.06
N GLY A 91 -12.06 -22.49 27.76
CA GLY A 91 -12.84 -21.86 26.68
C GLY A 91 -12.20 -20.61 26.09
N ASN A 92 -10.99 -20.21 26.52
CA ASN A 92 -10.27 -19.06 26.00
C ASN A 92 -9.84 -19.31 24.55
N LEU A 93 -9.88 -18.27 23.72
CA LEU A 93 -9.42 -18.36 22.33
C LEU A 93 -7.89 -18.29 22.32
N GLU A 94 -7.28 -19.35 21.82
CA GLU A 94 -5.83 -19.44 21.64
C GLU A 94 -5.47 -19.34 20.16
N ILE A 95 -4.22 -18.95 19.90
CA ILE A 95 -3.68 -18.78 18.55
C ILE A 95 -2.32 -19.46 18.42
N GLY A 96 -2.12 -20.11 17.28
CA GLY A 96 -0.84 -20.62 16.84
C GLY A 96 -0.54 -20.08 15.45
N VAL A 97 0.74 -19.86 15.18
CA VAL A 97 1.23 -19.23 13.95
C VAL A 97 2.31 -20.13 13.34
N PHE A 98 2.26 -20.33 12.02
CA PHE A 98 3.26 -21.05 11.25
C PHE A 98 3.76 -20.19 10.09
N ASP A 99 4.68 -20.73 9.27
CA ASP A 99 5.31 -20.01 8.15
C ASP A 99 6.18 -18.81 8.58
N TRP A 100 7.05 -19.04 9.56
CA TRP A 100 8.04 -18.08 10.07
C TRP A 100 9.16 -17.71 9.07
N GLY A 101 9.00 -18.07 7.79
CA GLY A 101 9.92 -17.69 6.72
C GLY A 101 10.05 -16.17 6.61
N ASN A 102 11.29 -15.69 6.47
CA ASN A 102 11.62 -14.26 6.41
C ASN A 102 11.19 -13.44 7.64
N MET A 103 10.99 -14.08 8.81
CA MET A 103 10.82 -13.33 10.06
C MET A 103 12.01 -12.39 10.31
N GLY A 104 11.77 -11.24 10.92
CA GLY A 104 12.83 -10.30 11.22
C GLY A 104 12.36 -8.97 11.78
N SER A 105 13.32 -8.13 12.15
CA SER A 105 13.06 -6.81 12.74
C SER A 105 12.57 -5.81 11.70
N ARG A 106 11.39 -5.25 11.92
CA ARG A 106 10.74 -4.27 11.04
C ARG A 106 9.84 -3.33 11.85
N SER A 107 9.53 -2.19 11.23
CA SER A 107 8.49 -1.27 11.69
C SER A 107 7.14 -2.00 11.86
N LEU A 108 6.50 -1.79 13.00
CA LEU A 108 5.19 -2.34 13.32
C LEU A 108 4.11 -1.79 12.39
N GLY A 109 4.12 -0.49 12.08
CA GLY A 109 3.19 0.10 11.12
C GLY A 109 3.33 -0.47 9.71
N PHE A 110 4.57 -0.77 9.28
CA PHE A 110 4.81 -1.52 8.04
C PHE A 110 4.16 -2.91 8.09
N LYS A 111 4.35 -3.63 9.20
CA LYS A 111 3.88 -5.02 9.32
C LYS A 111 2.37 -5.13 9.46
N LEU A 112 1.73 -4.20 10.15
CA LEU A 112 0.27 -4.16 10.29
C LEU A 112 -0.44 -4.09 8.94
N TRP A 113 0.12 -3.35 7.95
CA TRP A 113 -0.38 -3.41 6.58
C TRP A 113 -0.29 -4.83 6.03
N TRP A 114 0.88 -5.45 6.09
CA TRP A 114 1.10 -6.81 5.56
C TRP A 114 0.32 -7.92 6.27
N TRP A 115 -0.17 -7.69 7.48
CA TRP A 115 -1.03 -8.63 8.20
C TRP A 115 -2.52 -8.44 7.88
N LEU A 116 -2.91 -7.24 7.44
CA LEU A 116 -4.30 -6.86 7.23
C LEU A 116 -4.68 -6.59 5.76
N TYR A 117 -3.71 -6.54 4.83
CA TYR A 117 -3.94 -6.13 3.44
C TYR A 117 -4.90 -7.03 2.65
N CYS A 118 -5.09 -8.28 3.09
CA CYS A 118 -6.09 -9.20 2.52
C CYS A 118 -7.52 -8.92 3.01
N GLY A 119 -7.70 -8.08 4.03
CA GLY A 119 -9.02 -7.72 4.57
C GLY A 119 -9.85 -6.94 3.56
N ASP A 120 -11.17 -7.13 3.61
CA ASP A 120 -12.09 -6.27 2.85
C ASP A 120 -12.01 -4.83 3.35
N HIS A 121 -12.00 -3.88 2.41
CA HIS A 121 -11.82 -2.46 2.75
C HIS A 121 -12.95 -1.92 3.62
N GLU A 122 -14.18 -2.39 3.47
CA GLU A 122 -15.31 -2.07 4.34
C GLU A 122 -15.01 -2.45 5.79
N THR A 123 -14.51 -3.67 6.01
CA THR A 123 -14.12 -4.17 7.33
C THR A 123 -12.98 -3.35 7.90
N LEU A 124 -11.94 -3.07 7.10
CA LEU A 124 -10.84 -2.23 7.52
C LEU A 124 -11.32 -0.81 7.87
N THR A 125 -12.18 -0.21 7.05
CA THR A 125 -12.68 1.17 7.28
C THR A 125 -13.47 1.27 8.57
N ALA A 126 -14.30 0.26 8.87
CA ALA A 126 -15.10 0.23 10.07
C ALA A 126 -14.27 -0.02 11.35
N ASN A 127 -13.12 -0.69 11.24
CA ASN A 127 -12.44 -1.25 12.42
C ASN A 127 -10.96 -0.85 12.58
N ILE A 128 -10.31 -0.22 11.60
CA ILE A 128 -8.85 -0.01 11.63
C ILE A 128 -8.40 0.75 12.87
N ASP A 129 -9.12 1.78 13.30
CA ASP A 129 -8.77 2.53 14.51
C ASP A 129 -8.85 1.67 15.77
N GLY A 130 -9.87 0.81 15.86
CA GLY A 130 -10.00 -0.17 16.93
C GLY A 130 -8.93 -1.26 16.89
N TYR A 131 -8.56 -1.75 15.70
CA TYR A 131 -7.48 -2.74 15.54
C TYR A 131 -6.13 -2.17 15.96
N LEU A 132 -5.83 -0.94 15.55
CA LEU A 132 -4.59 -0.26 15.92
C LEU A 132 -4.54 0.03 17.43
N GLN A 133 -5.64 0.50 18.02
CA GLN A 133 -5.69 0.73 19.46
C GLN A 133 -5.54 -0.57 20.25
N CYS A 134 -6.25 -1.63 19.85
CA CYS A 134 -6.12 -2.97 20.46
C CYS A 134 -4.68 -3.47 20.39
N PHE A 135 -4.01 -3.30 19.25
CA PHE A 135 -2.60 -3.66 19.11
C PHE A 135 -1.71 -2.87 20.08
N VAL A 136 -1.88 -1.55 20.19
CA VAL A 136 -1.10 -0.71 21.12
C VAL A 136 -1.32 -1.13 22.58
N ASP A 137 -2.56 -1.37 22.97
CA ASP A 137 -2.93 -1.73 24.34
C ASP A 137 -2.33 -3.08 24.73
N ILE A 138 -2.52 -4.11 23.89
CA ILE A 138 -1.99 -5.45 24.11
C ILE A 138 -0.46 -5.43 24.04
N TYR A 139 0.14 -4.74 23.07
CA TYR A 139 1.60 -4.66 22.97
C TYR A 139 2.21 -4.09 24.25
N ARG A 140 1.59 -3.05 24.81
CA ARG A 140 2.02 -2.46 26.10
C ARG A 140 1.76 -3.39 27.28
N GLU A 141 0.59 -4.02 27.36
CA GLU A 141 0.22 -4.96 28.43
C GLU A 141 1.24 -6.08 28.56
N PHE A 142 1.73 -6.60 27.43
CA PHE A 142 2.71 -7.67 27.38
C PHE A 142 4.17 -7.19 27.30
N GLY A 143 4.45 -5.94 27.68
CA GLY A 143 5.80 -5.43 27.94
C GLY A 143 6.46 -4.66 26.80
N GLY A 144 5.74 -4.39 25.71
CA GLY A 144 6.17 -3.48 24.66
C GLY A 144 6.17 -2.00 25.13
N PRO A 145 6.96 -1.13 24.48
CA PRO A 145 6.92 0.30 24.75
C PRO A 145 5.57 0.93 24.41
N PRO A 146 5.23 2.09 24.99
CA PRO A 146 4.03 2.82 24.61
C PRO A 146 4.13 3.29 23.16
N LEU A 147 3.12 2.98 22.35
CA LEU A 147 3.02 3.40 20.95
C LEU A 147 1.86 4.38 20.76
N ASP A 148 1.89 5.13 19.67
CA ASP A 148 0.78 5.97 19.22
C ASP A 148 0.05 5.30 18.05
N ALA A 149 -1.26 5.06 18.21
CA ALA A 149 -2.08 4.43 17.18
C ALA A 149 -2.22 5.31 15.93
N GLY A 150 -2.18 6.64 16.08
CA GLY A 150 -2.22 7.58 14.97
C GLY A 150 -0.97 7.49 14.08
N GLU A 151 0.21 7.42 14.69
CA GLU A 151 1.47 7.20 13.99
C GLU A 151 1.46 5.84 13.28
N LEU A 152 1.03 4.76 13.95
CA LEU A 152 0.86 3.45 13.30
C LEU A 152 -0.06 3.53 12.07
N LYS A 153 -1.16 4.29 12.14
CA LYS A 153 -2.08 4.47 11.02
C LYS A 153 -1.42 5.17 9.84
N ILE A 154 -0.61 6.20 10.10
CA ILE A 154 0.14 6.90 9.03
C ILE A 154 1.15 5.94 8.39
N GLN A 155 1.93 5.21 9.20
CA GLN A 155 2.88 4.21 8.71
C GLN A 155 2.18 3.11 7.89
N PHE A 156 1.00 2.65 8.34
CA PHE A 156 0.15 1.68 7.63
C PHE A 156 -0.27 2.20 6.26
N MET A 157 -0.82 3.42 6.19
CA MET A 157 -1.29 4.02 4.93
C MET A 157 -0.15 4.26 3.94
N ILE A 158 1.00 4.77 4.41
CA ILE A 158 2.18 4.95 3.55
C ILE A 158 2.65 3.60 3.00
N THR A 159 2.71 2.57 3.85
CA THR A 159 3.09 1.21 3.42
C THR A 159 2.11 0.63 2.40
N ALA A 160 0.81 0.85 2.58
CA ALA A 160 -0.21 0.45 1.63
C ALA A 160 0.04 1.09 0.24
N MET A 161 0.25 2.40 0.21
CA MET A 161 0.50 3.11 -1.04
C MET A 161 1.85 2.75 -1.70
N GLU A 162 2.88 2.39 -0.93
CA GLU A 162 4.11 1.82 -1.48
C GLU A 162 3.88 0.47 -2.16
N GLN A 163 3.04 -0.39 -1.55
CA GLN A 163 2.68 -1.67 -2.18
C GLN A 163 1.97 -1.44 -3.53
N MET A 164 1.21 -0.36 -3.68
CA MET A 164 0.61 -0.01 -4.98
C MET A 164 1.66 0.17 -6.08
N GLN A 165 2.84 0.72 -5.78
CA GLN A 165 3.93 0.81 -6.77
C GLN A 165 4.38 -0.57 -7.24
N ALA A 166 4.49 -1.54 -6.31
CA ALA A 166 4.81 -2.92 -6.65
C ALA A 166 3.70 -3.58 -7.46
N LEU A 167 2.42 -3.29 -7.14
CA LEU A 167 1.27 -3.82 -7.87
C LEU A 167 1.14 -3.23 -9.28
N CYS A 168 1.52 -1.97 -9.50
CA CYS A 168 1.66 -1.40 -10.84
C CYS A 168 2.66 -2.21 -11.69
N ASN A 169 3.73 -2.72 -11.09
CA ASN A 169 4.71 -3.60 -11.77
C ASN A 169 4.16 -4.99 -12.07
N ALA A 170 3.11 -5.41 -11.36
CA ALA A 170 2.47 -6.71 -11.54
C ALA A 170 1.45 -6.72 -12.68
N VAL A 171 1.10 -5.58 -13.29
CA VAL A 171 0.10 -5.49 -14.36
C VAL A 171 0.41 -6.39 -15.58
N PRO A 172 1.65 -6.50 -16.08
CA PRO A 172 1.98 -7.49 -17.11
C PRO A 172 1.66 -8.93 -16.70
N GLN A 173 1.85 -9.26 -15.42
CA GLN A 173 1.49 -10.58 -14.88
C GLN A 173 -0.02 -10.74 -14.75
N ILE A 174 -0.77 -9.69 -14.41
CA ILE A 174 -2.24 -9.66 -14.45
C ILE A 174 -2.73 -10.03 -15.85
N PHE A 175 -2.17 -9.43 -16.90
CA PHE A 175 -2.54 -9.76 -18.28
C PHE A 175 -2.13 -11.17 -18.74
N ARG A 176 -1.13 -11.79 -18.09
CA ARG A 176 -0.80 -13.21 -18.32
C ARG A 176 -1.81 -14.14 -17.65
N MET A 177 -2.34 -13.75 -16.49
CA MET A 177 -3.33 -14.55 -15.73
C MET A 177 -4.74 -14.40 -16.31
N CYS A 178 -5.08 -13.22 -16.84
CA CYS A 178 -6.31 -12.95 -17.56
C CYS A 178 -6.01 -12.09 -18.81
N PRO A 179 -6.11 -12.64 -20.03
CA PRO A 179 -5.74 -11.94 -21.26
C PRO A 179 -6.48 -10.62 -21.45
N LYS A 180 -5.79 -9.61 -22.02
CA LYS A 180 -6.32 -8.24 -22.20
C LYS A 180 -7.71 -8.18 -22.87
N LYS A 181 -8.00 -9.10 -23.80
CA LYS A 181 -9.28 -9.16 -24.52
C LYS A 181 -10.49 -9.52 -23.64
N GLU A 182 -10.28 -10.18 -22.51
CA GLU A 182 -11.35 -10.67 -21.63
C GLU A 182 -11.96 -9.54 -20.79
N TRP A 183 -11.15 -8.53 -20.44
CA TRP A 183 -11.51 -7.50 -19.45
C TRP A 183 -12.72 -6.66 -19.83
N ALA A 184 -12.99 -6.47 -21.13
CA ALA A 184 -14.17 -5.75 -21.60
C ALA A 184 -15.50 -6.41 -21.20
N THR A 185 -15.47 -7.70 -20.84
CA THR A 185 -16.65 -8.51 -20.47
C THR A 185 -16.63 -8.96 -19.02
N ILE A 186 -15.64 -8.54 -18.23
CA ILE A 186 -15.62 -8.80 -16.79
C ILE A 186 -16.63 -7.85 -16.15
N ALA A 187 -17.53 -8.38 -15.34
CA ALA A 187 -18.55 -7.58 -14.66
C ALA A 187 -18.03 -7.02 -13.32
N ASP A 188 -17.40 -7.89 -12.53
CA ASP A 188 -16.96 -7.57 -11.18
C ASP A 188 -15.81 -8.50 -10.72
N ARG A 189 -15.41 -8.35 -9.45
CA ARG A 189 -14.30 -9.10 -8.84
C ARG A 189 -14.59 -10.60 -8.62
N TYR A 190 -15.85 -11.01 -8.70
CA TYR A 190 -16.31 -12.40 -8.50
C TYR A 190 -16.46 -13.16 -9.82
N ASP A 191 -16.24 -12.51 -10.97
CA ASP A 191 -16.19 -13.18 -12.27
C ASP A 191 -15.31 -14.45 -12.20
N PRO A 192 -15.75 -15.61 -12.72
CA PRO A 192 -14.99 -16.86 -12.62
C PRO A 192 -13.55 -16.78 -13.13
N ARG A 193 -13.27 -15.92 -14.11
CA ARG A 193 -11.91 -15.69 -14.64
C ARG A 193 -10.96 -15.01 -13.64
N ILE A 194 -11.51 -14.43 -12.58
CA ILE A 194 -10.81 -13.87 -11.43
C ILE A 194 -10.97 -14.78 -10.21
N GLY A 195 -12.21 -15.07 -9.81
CA GLY A 195 -12.55 -15.76 -8.57
C GLY A 195 -12.13 -17.22 -8.53
N GLU A 196 -12.22 -17.91 -9.67
CA GLU A 196 -11.90 -19.35 -9.81
C GLU A 196 -10.55 -19.57 -10.52
N ASN A 197 -9.77 -18.52 -10.75
CA ASN A 197 -8.44 -18.60 -11.35
C ASN A 197 -7.41 -19.13 -10.34
N ILE A 198 -7.61 -20.37 -9.92
CA ILE A 198 -6.79 -21.08 -8.93
C ILE A 198 -5.81 -22.06 -9.58
N HIS A 199 -5.87 -22.24 -10.91
CA HIS A 199 -5.02 -23.16 -11.70
C HIS A 199 -3.58 -22.67 -11.88
N GLY A 200 -2.98 -22.10 -10.83
CA GLY A 200 -1.56 -21.85 -10.78
C GLY A 200 -1.14 -20.71 -9.86
N LYS A 201 -1.95 -19.65 -9.69
CA LYS A 201 -1.70 -18.54 -8.75
C LYS A 201 -2.99 -17.77 -8.42
N SER A 202 -3.52 -17.91 -7.20
CA SER A 202 -4.62 -17.09 -6.64
C SER A 202 -4.28 -15.58 -6.54
N THR A 203 -3.10 -15.19 -7.01
CA THR A 203 -2.56 -13.84 -6.97
C THR A 203 -3.35 -12.84 -7.83
N LEU A 204 -4.07 -13.28 -8.86
CA LEU A 204 -4.90 -12.36 -9.66
C LEU A 204 -5.95 -11.68 -8.77
N ARG A 205 -6.76 -12.48 -8.06
CA ARG A 205 -7.76 -11.98 -7.11
C ARG A 205 -7.14 -11.07 -6.06
N LEU A 206 -6.00 -11.49 -5.49
CA LEU A 206 -5.28 -10.70 -4.48
C LEU A 206 -4.81 -9.36 -5.04
N TYR A 207 -4.16 -9.32 -6.21
CA TYR A 207 -3.69 -8.06 -6.79
C TYR A 207 -4.83 -7.08 -7.02
N LEU A 208 -5.94 -7.54 -7.59
CA LEU A 208 -7.10 -6.70 -7.88
C LEU A 208 -7.75 -6.16 -6.60
N HIS A 209 -7.93 -7.06 -5.61
CA HIS A 209 -8.45 -6.71 -4.30
C HIS A 209 -7.61 -5.63 -3.63
N VAL A 210 -6.30 -5.88 -3.52
CA VAL A 210 -5.37 -5.01 -2.80
C VAL A 210 -5.18 -3.68 -3.53
N MET A 211 -5.08 -3.68 -4.87
CA MET A 211 -5.04 -2.45 -5.65
C MET A 211 -6.29 -1.58 -5.40
N SER A 212 -7.47 -2.20 -5.36
CA SER A 212 -8.73 -1.51 -5.07
C SER A 212 -8.72 -0.92 -3.66
N SER A 213 -8.37 -1.72 -2.64
CA SER A 213 -8.27 -1.26 -1.25
C SER A 213 -7.27 -0.11 -1.08
N ILE A 214 -6.09 -0.17 -1.70
CA ILE A 214 -5.10 0.91 -1.60
C ILE A 214 -5.61 2.20 -2.27
N MET A 215 -6.28 2.12 -3.41
CA MET A 215 -6.88 3.31 -4.05
C MET A 215 -7.95 3.95 -3.15
N ARG A 216 -8.66 3.15 -2.36
CA ARG A 216 -9.63 3.64 -1.38
C ARG A 216 -8.96 4.21 -0.14
N ILE A 217 -7.92 3.58 0.39
CA ILE A 217 -7.09 4.18 1.46
C ILE A 217 -6.52 5.55 1.01
N MET A 218 -6.01 5.61 -0.22
CA MET A 218 -5.45 6.84 -0.79
C MET A 218 -6.48 7.97 -0.86
N ASN A 219 -7.75 7.65 -1.15
CA ASN A 219 -8.79 8.65 -1.36
C ASN A 219 -9.67 8.88 -0.13
N GLU A 220 -10.30 7.81 0.36
CA GLU A 220 -11.30 7.83 1.43
C GLU A 220 -10.65 8.05 2.80
N TRP A 221 -9.47 7.47 3.05
CA TRP A 221 -8.75 7.66 4.33
C TRP A 221 -7.75 8.83 4.28
N LYS A 222 -7.76 9.59 3.19
CA LYS A 222 -6.83 10.71 2.97
C LYS A 222 -5.35 10.31 3.04
N GLY A 223 -5.03 9.10 2.56
CA GLY A 223 -3.66 8.60 2.54
C GLY A 223 -2.72 9.47 1.71
N ALA A 224 -3.18 9.99 0.57
CA ALA A 224 -2.37 10.89 -0.26
C ALA A 224 -1.99 12.17 0.50
N GLU A 225 -2.91 12.72 1.27
CA GLU A 225 -2.72 13.90 2.11
C GLU A 225 -1.75 13.59 3.26
N ALA A 226 -1.87 12.43 3.91
CA ALA A 226 -0.92 11.98 4.93
C ALA A 226 0.51 11.86 4.38
N LEU A 227 0.68 11.38 3.13
CA LEU A 227 1.97 11.38 2.46
C LEU A 227 2.53 12.79 2.25
N GLN A 228 1.68 13.74 1.83
CA GLN A 228 2.12 15.13 1.64
C GLN A 228 2.57 15.77 2.96
N THR A 229 1.87 15.48 4.06
CA THR A 229 2.29 15.90 5.41
C THR A 229 3.64 15.30 5.77
N PHE A 230 3.82 13.98 5.59
CA PHE A 230 5.12 13.32 5.79
C PHE A 230 6.24 14.01 4.99
N VAL A 231 6.04 14.23 3.69
CA VAL A 231 7.05 14.87 2.84
C VAL A 231 7.36 16.29 3.32
N LYS A 232 6.34 17.07 3.68
CA LYS A 232 6.52 18.42 4.20
C LYS A 232 7.33 18.41 5.50
N ASP A 233 6.98 17.55 6.45
CA ASP A 233 7.64 17.50 7.75
C ASP A 233 9.08 16.99 7.61
N PHE A 234 9.29 15.97 6.78
CA PHE A 234 10.62 15.42 6.51
C PHE A 234 11.54 16.44 5.81
N THR A 235 11.05 17.12 4.78
CA THR A 235 11.83 18.15 4.08
C THR A 235 12.10 19.40 4.93
N ALA A 236 11.21 19.74 5.87
CA ALA A 236 11.46 20.80 6.84
C ALA A 236 12.62 20.47 7.79
N GLN A 237 12.83 19.19 8.10
CA GLN A 237 13.92 18.72 8.96
C GLN A 237 15.25 18.55 8.23
N VAL A 238 15.24 18.45 6.89
CA VAL A 238 16.43 18.26 6.06
C VAL A 238 16.50 19.33 4.96
N PRO A 239 17.01 20.54 5.26
CA PRO A 239 16.93 21.71 4.37
C PRO A 239 17.58 21.54 2.99
N THR A 240 18.46 20.54 2.83
CA THR A 240 19.16 20.24 1.57
C THR A 240 18.34 19.34 0.63
N LEU A 241 17.31 18.66 1.14
CA LEU A 241 16.35 17.88 0.35
C LEU A 241 15.22 18.79 -0.12
N THR A 242 15.48 19.58 -1.17
CA THR A 242 14.46 20.47 -1.72
C THR A 242 13.36 19.67 -2.44
N LYS A 243 12.11 20.10 -2.25
CA LYS A 243 10.87 19.59 -2.87
C LYS A 243 10.77 19.96 -4.37
N GLY A 244 11.82 19.73 -5.15
CA GLY A 244 11.86 20.10 -6.56
C GLY A 244 10.89 19.26 -7.38
N GLN A 245 10.04 19.90 -8.21
CA GLN A 245 9.27 19.18 -9.23
C GLN A 245 10.18 18.34 -10.14
N SER A 246 11.44 18.75 -10.32
CA SER A 246 12.48 18.00 -11.03
C SER A 246 12.81 16.65 -10.39
N VAL A 247 12.69 16.52 -9.06
CA VAL A 247 12.89 15.25 -8.34
C VAL A 247 11.73 14.28 -8.63
N ILE A 248 10.49 14.79 -8.61
CA ILE A 248 9.29 13.97 -8.80
C ILE A 248 9.06 13.64 -10.28
N TRP A 249 9.34 14.57 -11.18
CA TRP A 249 8.94 14.47 -12.60
C TRP A 249 10.11 14.45 -13.58
N GLY A 250 11.34 14.67 -13.14
CA GLY A 250 12.47 14.91 -14.02
C GLY A 250 12.32 16.21 -14.82
N ASP A 251 12.97 16.28 -15.98
CA ASP A 251 12.97 17.45 -16.87
C ASP A 251 11.63 17.67 -17.60
N GLU A 252 10.73 16.68 -17.58
CA GLU A 252 9.49 16.70 -18.36
C GLU A 252 8.32 17.44 -17.67
N GLY A 253 8.44 17.75 -16.37
CA GLY A 253 7.36 18.35 -15.58
C GLY A 253 6.14 17.43 -15.35
N PRO A 254 5.13 17.87 -14.57
CA PRO A 254 3.91 17.12 -14.34
C PRO A 254 3.02 17.06 -15.59
N PRO A 255 2.20 16.00 -15.79
CA PRO A 255 1.22 15.95 -16.87
C PRO A 255 0.20 17.11 -16.80
N ALA A 256 -0.26 17.58 -17.96
CA ALA A 256 -1.28 18.62 -18.06
C ALA A 256 -2.55 18.22 -17.27
N GLY A 257 -3.08 19.16 -16.47
CA GLY A 257 -4.28 18.94 -15.62
C GLY A 257 -4.00 18.44 -14.20
N MET A 258 -2.74 18.20 -13.83
CA MET A 258 -2.35 17.86 -12.47
C MET A 258 -2.26 19.14 -11.63
N LEU A 259 -3.37 19.53 -10.98
CA LEU A 259 -3.44 20.71 -10.11
C LEU A 259 -2.56 20.50 -8.86
N TRP A 260 -1.34 21.00 -8.91
CA TRP A 260 -0.62 21.36 -7.69
C TRP A 260 -1.16 22.71 -7.22
N THR A 261 -1.91 22.72 -6.12
CA THR A 261 -1.98 23.92 -5.27
C THR A 261 -1.23 23.59 -3.98
N PRO A 262 -0.15 24.31 -3.65
CA PRO A 262 0.59 24.12 -2.41
C PRO A 262 -0.27 24.30 -1.16
#